data_AF-A0A1V1V169-F1
#
_entry.id   AF-A0A1V1V169-F1
#
_cell.length_a   1.000
_cell.length_b   1.000
_cell.length_c   1.000
_cell.angle_alpha   90.00
_cell.angle_beta   90.00
_cell.angle_gamma   90.00
#
_symmetry.space_group_name_H-M   'P 1'
#
loop_
_entity.id
_entity.type
_entity.pdbx_description
1 polymer ?
#
loop_
_entity_poly.entity_id
_entity_poly.type
_entity_poly.pdbx_seq_one_letter_code
_entity_poly.pdbx_strand_id
1 'polypeptide(L)'
;MYAVIKTGGKQYRVQPGDTIVVEKLDGDAGAELKFDSVLMLGGDKGVTLGAPLIDGAFVGATLVETRKGEKIKIFKKTRRQGYRRTNGHRQMESVLRITGIEGAGESAKWDGTVDLTTKAEINLRARNLATRGATSSLGSTETVVTDVDGAEVKGVVVESSAPAKKAPAKKKAAPKADAAGDEA
;
A
#
# COMPACT_ATOMS: atom_id res chain seq x y z
N MET A 1 22.04 -1.07 -15.40
CA MET A 1 22.36 -1.46 -14.00
C MET A 1 21.20 -2.20 -13.36
N TYR A 2 21.47 -3.22 -12.55
CA TYR A 2 20.49 -3.99 -11.75
C TYR A 2 21.04 -4.30 -10.36
N ALA A 3 20.17 -4.61 -9.41
CA ALA A 3 20.54 -5.01 -8.07
C ALA A 3 19.79 -6.28 -7.64
N VAL A 4 20.33 -6.99 -6.65
CA VAL A 4 19.60 -8.02 -5.91
C VAL A 4 19.37 -7.51 -4.49
N ILE A 5 18.10 -7.27 -4.15
CA ILE A 5 17.69 -6.78 -2.83
C ILE A 5 17.10 -7.90 -1.99
N LYS A 6 17.25 -7.80 -0.67
CA LYS A 6 16.58 -8.68 0.28
C LYS A 6 15.44 -7.93 0.97
N THR A 7 14.22 -8.43 0.84
CA THR A 7 13.06 -7.89 1.54
C THR A 7 12.04 -8.99 1.84
N GLY A 8 11.34 -8.90 2.98
CA GLY A 8 10.36 -9.91 3.40
C GLY A 8 10.91 -11.34 3.48
N GLY A 9 12.21 -11.50 3.75
CA GLY A 9 12.89 -12.80 3.79
C GLY A 9 13.20 -13.41 2.41
N LYS A 10 12.88 -12.73 1.30
CA LYS A 10 13.13 -13.17 -0.07
C LYS A 10 14.14 -12.25 -0.76
N GLN A 11 14.71 -12.73 -1.86
CA GLN A 11 15.61 -11.95 -2.70
C GLN A 11 14.93 -11.62 -4.03
N TYR A 12 15.06 -10.38 -4.50
CA TYR A 12 14.48 -9.90 -5.75
C TYR A 12 15.54 -9.25 -6.60
N ARG A 13 15.56 -9.59 -7.89
CA ARG A 13 16.34 -8.85 -8.90
C ARG A 13 15.53 -7.65 -9.34
N VAL A 14 16.15 -6.48 -9.34
CA VAL A 14 15.48 -5.20 -9.63
C VAL A 14 16.31 -4.35 -10.57
N GLN A 15 15.63 -3.66 -11.48
CA GLN A 15 16.16 -2.59 -12.31
C GLN A 15 15.37 -1.30 -12.07
N PRO A 16 15.98 -0.11 -12.30
CA PRO A 16 15.22 1.14 -12.26
C PRO A 16 14.06 1.09 -13.24
N GLY A 17 12.85 1.43 -12.78
CA GLY A 17 11.63 1.32 -13.57
C GLY A 17 10.97 -0.05 -13.54
N ASP A 18 11.43 -1.00 -12.72
CA ASP A 18 10.69 -2.26 -12.54
C ASP A 18 9.52 -2.07 -11.58
N THR A 19 8.43 -2.82 -11.82
CA THR A 19 7.34 -3.00 -10.86
C THR A 19 7.45 -4.38 -10.24
N ILE A 20 7.68 -4.44 -8.93
CA ILE A 20 7.82 -5.68 -8.19
C ILE A 20 6.70 -5.84 -7.15
N VAL A 21 6.39 -7.09 -6.81
CA VAL A 21 5.43 -7.43 -5.75
C VAL A 21 6.21 -8.08 -4.62
N VAL A 22 6.06 -7.51 -3.42
CA VAL A 22 6.78 -7.95 -2.22
C VAL A 22 5.80 -8.23 -1.08
N GLU A 23 6.31 -8.81 0.01
CA GLU A 23 5.54 -8.96 1.26
C GLU A 23 5.04 -7.59 1.75
N LYS A 24 3.98 -7.58 2.56
CA LYS A 24 3.40 -6.35 3.10
C LYS A 24 4.45 -5.48 3.76
N LEU A 25 4.57 -4.25 3.27
CA LEU A 25 5.33 -3.17 3.90
C LEU A 25 4.37 -2.16 4.52
N ASP A 26 4.84 -1.45 5.54
CA ASP A 26 4.07 -0.38 6.17
C ASP A 26 4.32 0.93 5.43
N GLY A 27 3.23 1.63 5.09
CA GLY A 27 3.25 2.85 4.29
C GLY A 27 1.97 3.02 3.47
N ASP A 28 1.69 4.26 3.09
CA ASP A 28 0.56 4.62 2.22
C ASP A 28 0.97 4.62 0.74
N ALA A 29 -0.01 4.58 -0.16
CA ALA A 29 0.25 4.71 -1.59
C ALA A 29 0.95 6.05 -1.90
N GLY A 30 2.02 6.01 -2.67
CA GLY A 30 2.90 7.14 -2.98
C GLY A 30 4.09 7.31 -2.03
N ALA A 31 4.17 6.55 -0.93
CA ALA A 31 5.30 6.65 -0.01
C ALA A 31 6.62 6.22 -0.67
N GLU A 32 7.68 7.00 -0.43
CA GLU A 32 9.04 6.65 -0.80
C GLU A 32 9.64 5.65 0.21
N LEU A 33 10.22 4.58 -0.30
CA LEU A 33 10.83 3.51 0.46
C LEU A 33 12.28 3.34 0.02
N LYS A 34 13.18 3.23 1.00
CA LYS A 34 14.60 2.98 0.80
C LYS A 34 14.96 1.59 1.30
N PHE A 35 15.65 0.81 0.46
CA PHE A 35 16.14 -0.51 0.78
C PHE A 35 17.66 -0.51 0.87
N ASP A 36 18.18 -0.62 2.09
CA ASP A 36 19.63 -0.69 2.35
C ASP A 36 20.18 -2.13 2.26
N SER A 37 19.28 -3.13 2.24
CA SER A 37 19.67 -4.55 2.14
C SER A 37 19.94 -4.97 0.69
N VAL A 38 21.04 -4.47 0.13
CA VAL A 38 21.52 -4.80 -1.23
C VAL A 38 22.64 -5.85 -1.13
N LEU A 39 22.43 -6.99 -1.80
CA LEU A 39 23.34 -8.14 -1.78
C LEU A 39 24.34 -8.12 -2.96
N MET A 40 23.88 -7.61 -4.11
CA MET A 40 24.63 -7.63 -5.36
C MET A 40 24.24 -6.45 -6.22
N LEU A 41 25.22 -5.85 -6.90
CA LEU A 41 25.03 -4.87 -7.95
C LEU A 41 25.62 -5.44 -9.24
N GLY A 42 24.91 -5.29 -10.36
CA GLY A 42 25.37 -5.72 -11.67
C GLY A 42 25.16 -4.63 -12.71
N GLY A 43 26.18 -4.38 -13.52
CA GLY A 43 26.16 -3.37 -14.58
C GLY A 43 27.10 -3.72 -15.72
N ASP A 44 27.28 -2.78 -16.63
CA ASP A 44 28.09 -2.98 -17.84
C ASP A 44 29.60 -3.10 -17.51
N LYS A 45 30.02 -2.58 -16.35
CA LYS A 45 31.40 -2.66 -15.85
C LYS A 45 31.69 -3.91 -15.01
N GLY A 46 30.70 -4.78 -14.81
CA GLY A 46 30.84 -6.03 -14.07
C GLY A 46 29.83 -6.20 -12.93
N VAL A 47 30.12 -7.16 -12.06
CA VAL A 47 29.29 -7.51 -10.90
C VAL A 47 30.05 -7.24 -9.61
N THR A 48 29.43 -6.48 -8.71
CA THR A 48 29.89 -6.31 -7.33
C THR A 48 29.04 -7.19 -6.42
N LEU A 49 29.68 -8.10 -5.69
CA LEU A 49 29.04 -8.98 -4.71
C LEU A 49 29.32 -8.46 -3.29
N GLY A 50 28.29 -8.39 -2.46
CA GLY A 50 28.42 -8.05 -1.04
C GLY A 50 28.86 -9.25 -0.19
N ALA A 51 29.40 -8.95 0.99
CA ALA A 51 29.81 -9.96 1.96
C ALA A 51 29.43 -9.52 3.40
N PRO A 52 28.16 -9.60 3.83
CA PRO A 52 26.97 -10.11 3.13
C PRO A 52 26.17 -9.05 2.36
N LEU A 53 26.38 -7.76 2.65
CA LEU A 53 25.76 -6.62 1.99
C LEU A 53 26.83 -5.77 1.30
N ILE A 54 26.42 -4.86 0.41
CA ILE A 54 27.30 -3.86 -0.18
C ILE A 54 27.16 -2.57 0.62
N ASP A 55 28.25 -2.12 1.24
CA ASP A 55 28.25 -0.90 2.07
C ASP A 55 27.93 0.35 1.24
N GLY A 56 27.02 1.17 1.76
CA GLY A 56 26.60 2.42 1.11
C GLY A 56 25.69 2.25 -0.12
N ALA A 57 25.34 1.02 -0.50
CA ALA A 57 24.39 0.77 -1.58
C ALA A 57 22.94 0.85 -1.07
N PHE A 58 22.07 1.45 -1.86
CA PHE A 58 20.63 1.43 -1.58
C PHE A 58 19.81 1.41 -2.86
N VAL A 59 18.59 0.88 -2.74
CA VAL A 59 17.58 0.92 -3.79
C VAL A 59 16.42 1.79 -3.34
N GLY A 60 16.12 2.83 -4.11
CA GLY A 60 14.94 3.66 -3.94
C GLY A 60 13.74 3.04 -4.66
N ALA A 61 12.58 3.08 -4.02
CA ALA A 61 11.32 2.65 -4.59
C ALA A 61 10.17 3.51 -4.09
N THR A 62 9.08 3.54 -4.85
CA THR A 62 7.82 4.14 -4.43
C THR A 62 6.77 3.05 -4.27
N LEU A 63 6.02 3.10 -3.16
CA LEU A 63 4.89 2.22 -2.92
C LEU A 63 3.72 2.62 -3.81
N VAL A 64 3.32 1.78 -4.75
CA VAL A 64 2.20 2.05 -5.66
C VAL A 64 0.88 1.76 -4.95
N GLU A 65 0.75 0.55 -4.41
CA GLU A 65 -0.44 0.12 -3.68
C GLU A 65 -0.13 -1.05 -2.75
N THR A 66 -0.90 -1.17 -1.67
CA THR A 66 -0.96 -2.39 -0.86
C THR A 66 -2.27 -3.10 -1.14
N ARG A 67 -2.21 -4.32 -1.66
CA ARG A 67 -3.38 -5.06 -2.16
C ARG A 67 -3.46 -6.49 -1.64
N LYS A 68 -4.64 -7.08 -1.80
CA LYS A 68 -4.81 -8.53 -1.66
C LYS A 68 -4.40 -9.22 -2.96
N GLY A 69 -3.48 -10.17 -2.84
CA GLY A 69 -3.07 -11.05 -3.92
C GLY A 69 -4.21 -11.95 -4.43
N GLU A 70 -3.85 -12.83 -5.34
CA GLU A 70 -4.80 -13.79 -5.90
C GLU A 70 -5.38 -14.72 -4.83
N LYS A 71 -6.65 -15.15 -5.00
CA LYS A 71 -7.28 -16.07 -4.07
C LYS A 71 -6.75 -17.47 -4.31
N ILE A 72 -5.92 -17.95 -3.40
CA ILE A 72 -5.51 -19.35 -3.38
C ILE A 72 -6.65 -20.16 -2.74
N LYS A 73 -7.19 -21.14 -3.49
CA LYS A 73 -8.22 -22.06 -2.99
C LYS A 73 -7.53 -23.25 -2.32
N ILE A 74 -7.63 -23.32 -0.99
CA ILE A 74 -7.12 -24.41 -0.18
C ILE A 74 -8.25 -25.44 -0.03
N PHE A 75 -8.13 -26.55 -0.76
CA PHE A 75 -9.07 -27.66 -0.67
C PHE A 75 -8.44 -28.82 0.10
N LYS A 76 -9.08 -29.24 1.19
CA LYS A 76 -8.70 -30.40 1.99
C LYS A 76 -9.79 -31.45 1.90
N LYS A 77 -9.45 -32.70 1.56
CA LYS A 77 -10.40 -33.81 1.46
C LYS A 77 -9.76 -35.10 1.91
N THR A 78 -10.46 -35.87 2.74
CA THR A 78 -10.06 -37.23 3.13
C THR A 78 -11.05 -38.21 2.49
N ARG A 79 -10.53 -39.18 1.74
CA ARG A 79 -11.35 -40.15 1.00
C ARG A 79 -12.16 -41.03 1.96
N ARG A 80 -13.42 -41.29 1.63
CA ARG A 80 -14.38 -42.17 2.37
C ARG A 80 -14.71 -41.75 3.82
N GLN A 81 -14.12 -40.67 4.34
CA GLN A 81 -14.39 -40.16 5.69
C GLN A 81 -15.40 -38.99 5.73
N GLY A 82 -16.00 -38.63 4.59
CA GLY A 82 -16.90 -37.46 4.48
C GLY A 82 -16.23 -36.09 4.67
N TYR A 83 -14.98 -36.04 5.13
CA TYR A 83 -14.23 -34.81 5.35
C TYR A 83 -13.88 -34.11 4.02
N ARG A 84 -14.45 -32.92 3.82
CA ARG A 84 -14.06 -31.96 2.79
C ARG A 84 -14.16 -30.54 3.36
N ARG A 85 -13.15 -29.71 3.15
CA ARG A 85 -13.11 -28.29 3.53
C ARG A 85 -12.49 -27.48 2.40
N THR A 86 -13.14 -26.39 2.03
CA THR A 86 -12.65 -25.46 1.00
C THR A 86 -12.55 -24.08 1.62
N ASN A 87 -11.32 -23.61 1.85
CA ASN A 87 -11.07 -22.25 2.33
C ASN A 87 -10.31 -21.45 1.26
N GLY A 88 -10.46 -20.14 1.30
CA GLY A 88 -9.63 -19.25 0.49
C GLY A 88 -8.58 -18.56 1.35
N HIS A 89 -7.38 -18.40 0.83
CA HIS A 89 -6.39 -17.48 1.36
C HIS A 89 -6.12 -16.38 0.34
N ARG A 90 -5.90 -15.16 0.81
CA ARG A 90 -5.39 -14.04 0.00
C ARG A 90 -4.30 -13.38 0.81
N GLN A 91 -3.09 -13.39 0.28
CA GLN A 91 -1.96 -12.73 0.92
C GLN A 91 -2.07 -11.22 0.74
N MET A 92 -1.68 -10.45 1.74
CA MET A 92 -1.49 -9.00 1.60
C MET A 92 -0.09 -8.76 1.05
N GLU A 93 -0.02 -8.06 -0.08
CA GLU A 93 1.21 -7.82 -0.83
C GLU A 93 1.32 -6.33 -1.15
N SER A 94 2.54 -5.81 -1.18
CA SER A 94 2.83 -4.42 -1.55
C SER A 94 3.44 -4.39 -2.94
N VAL A 95 2.93 -3.51 -3.79
CA VAL A 95 3.42 -3.31 -5.17
C VAL A 95 4.32 -2.09 -5.16
N LEU A 96 5.56 -2.27 -5.60
CA LEU A 96 6.57 -1.23 -5.59
C LEU A 96 7.00 -0.91 -7.01
N ARG A 97 7.30 0.36 -7.26
CA ARG A 97 8.00 0.82 -8.45
C ARG A 97 9.41 1.23 -8.05
N ILE A 98 10.43 0.66 -8.68
CA ILE A 98 11.82 1.00 -8.38
C ILE A 98 12.17 2.33 -9.04
N THR A 99 12.59 3.32 -8.26
CA THR A 99 12.93 4.66 -8.75
C THR A 99 14.41 4.78 -9.10
N GLY A 100 15.27 4.09 -8.37
CA GLY A 100 16.69 4.13 -8.65
C GLY A 100 17.52 3.16 -7.81
N ILE A 101 18.75 2.97 -8.25
CA ILE A 101 19.75 2.15 -7.60
C ILE A 101 21.01 3.02 -7.47
N GLU A 102 21.58 3.10 -6.28
CA GLU A 102 22.83 3.81 -6.02
C GLU A 102 23.78 2.89 -5.26
N GLY A 103 25.05 2.85 -5.66
CA GLY A 103 26.08 2.05 -4.99
C GLY A 103 27.34 1.87 -5.83
N ALA A 104 28.48 1.59 -5.18
CA ALA A 104 29.77 1.35 -5.83
C ALA A 104 30.22 2.45 -6.82
N GLY A 105 29.83 3.71 -6.57
CA GLY A 105 30.18 4.85 -7.44
C GLY A 105 29.35 4.96 -8.72
N GLU A 106 28.35 4.09 -8.90
CA GLU A 106 27.40 4.15 -10.00
C GLU A 106 25.99 4.47 -9.49
N SER A 107 25.25 5.24 -10.29
CA SER A 107 23.85 5.54 -10.02
C SER A 107 23.05 5.32 -11.29
N ALA A 108 21.88 4.69 -11.15
CA ALA A 108 20.92 4.57 -12.24
C ALA A 108 19.57 5.01 -11.70
N LYS A 109 19.03 6.07 -12.31
CA LYS A 109 17.71 6.62 -12.00
C LYS A 109 16.74 6.27 -13.13
N TRP A 110 15.48 6.12 -12.77
CA TRP A 110 14.39 6.00 -13.73
C TRP A 110 13.66 7.34 -13.83
N ASP A 111 13.62 7.92 -15.04
CA ASP A 111 13.05 9.25 -15.30
C ASP A 111 11.54 9.24 -15.57
N GLY A 112 10.88 8.09 -15.40
CA GLY A 112 9.45 7.96 -15.68
C GLY A 112 8.57 8.43 -14.53
N THR A 113 7.31 8.77 -14.86
CA THR A 113 6.30 9.10 -13.85
C THR A 113 5.83 7.84 -13.13
N VAL A 114 5.70 7.90 -11.80
CA VAL A 114 5.16 6.78 -11.01
C VAL A 114 3.64 6.78 -11.16
N ASP A 115 3.11 5.88 -12.00
CA ASP A 115 1.67 5.68 -12.12
C ASP A 115 1.12 5.02 -10.86
N LEU A 116 0.40 5.79 -10.03
CA LEU A 116 -0.32 5.29 -8.84
C LEU A 116 -1.66 4.61 -9.19
N THR A 117 -1.85 4.19 -10.44
CA THR A 117 -3.10 3.53 -10.84
C THR A 117 -3.20 2.18 -10.13
N THR A 118 -4.23 2.01 -9.32
CA THR A 118 -4.43 0.78 -8.56
C THR A 118 -4.82 -0.37 -9.49
N LYS A 119 -4.53 -1.61 -9.10
CA LYS A 119 -4.97 -2.78 -9.88
C LYS A 119 -6.49 -2.87 -9.98
N ALA A 120 -7.22 -2.34 -8.99
CA ALA A 120 -8.67 -2.24 -9.04
C ALA A 120 -9.14 -1.36 -10.20
N GLU A 121 -8.54 -0.18 -10.37
CA GLU A 121 -8.84 0.76 -11.46
C GLU A 121 -8.44 0.19 -12.83
N ILE A 122 -7.28 -0.46 -12.93
CA ILE A 122 -6.86 -1.14 -14.17
C ILE A 122 -7.90 -2.19 -14.57
N ASN A 123 -8.36 -3.02 -13.63
CA ASN A 123 -9.36 -4.05 -13.88
C ASN A 123 -10.75 -3.50 -14.22
N LEU A 124 -11.07 -2.28 -13.78
CA LEU A 124 -12.32 -1.60 -14.11
C LEU A 124 -12.27 -1.04 -15.54
N ARG A 125 -11.18 -0.34 -15.89
CA ARG A 125 -10.92 0.15 -17.26
C ARG A 125 -10.93 -0.99 -18.27
N ALA A 126 -10.27 -2.11 -17.98
CA ALA A 126 -10.24 -3.28 -18.87
C ALA A 126 -11.61 -3.93 -19.09
N ARG A 127 -12.55 -3.75 -18.16
CA ARG A 127 -13.94 -4.22 -18.28
C ARG A 127 -14.88 -3.16 -18.87
N ASN A 128 -14.34 -2.04 -19.36
CA ASN A 128 -15.10 -0.87 -19.82
C ASN A 128 -16.14 -0.35 -18.79
N LEU A 129 -15.93 -0.66 -17.51
CA LEU A 129 -16.70 -0.11 -16.41
C LEU A 129 -15.94 1.10 -15.91
N ALA A 130 -16.33 2.30 -16.35
CA ALA A 130 -15.73 3.53 -15.86
C ALA A 130 -15.93 3.64 -14.34
N THR A 131 -14.88 4.00 -13.61
CA THR A 131 -15.06 4.63 -12.31
C THR A 131 -15.78 5.95 -12.57
N ARG A 132 -17.02 6.10 -12.09
CA ARG A 132 -17.62 7.43 -11.96
C ARG A 132 -16.68 8.17 -11.01
N GLY A 133 -15.87 9.08 -11.57
CA GLY A 133 -14.86 9.79 -10.81
C GLY A 133 -15.52 10.44 -9.60
N ALA A 134 -15.12 10.02 -8.41
CA ALA A 134 -15.36 10.77 -7.19
C ALA A 134 -14.41 11.99 -7.16
N THR A 135 -14.43 12.80 -8.23
CA THR A 135 -13.77 14.10 -8.41
C THR A 135 -14.16 14.66 -9.79
N SER A 136 -15.45 14.85 -10.05
CA SER A 136 -15.90 15.86 -11.04
C SER A 136 -17.36 16.21 -10.74
N SER A 137 -17.64 17.50 -10.56
CA SER A 137 -18.97 18.12 -10.38
C SER A 137 -19.65 18.03 -8.99
N LEU A 138 -19.02 18.59 -7.96
CA LEU A 138 -19.72 19.65 -7.21
C LEU A 138 -19.42 20.95 -7.95
N GLY A 139 -19.97 21.04 -9.17
CA GLY A 139 -20.11 22.32 -9.83
C GLY A 139 -21.19 23.05 -9.04
N SER A 140 -20.80 24.13 -8.39
CA SER A 140 -21.71 25.23 -8.19
C SER A 140 -22.30 25.54 -9.55
N THR A 141 -23.60 25.27 -9.70
CA THR A 141 -24.41 25.92 -10.71
C THR A 141 -24.26 27.42 -10.45
N GLU A 142 -23.39 28.07 -11.21
CA GLU A 142 -23.44 29.51 -11.39
C GLU A 142 -24.74 29.79 -12.14
N THR A 143 -25.82 29.99 -11.39
CA THR A 143 -26.89 30.86 -11.85
C THR A 143 -26.30 32.26 -11.91
N VAL A 144 -25.92 32.66 -13.13
CA VAL A 144 -25.76 34.05 -13.49
C VAL A 144 -27.10 34.73 -13.24
N VAL A 145 -27.18 35.52 -12.16
CA VAL A 145 -28.17 36.57 -11.99
C VAL A 145 -27.43 37.86 -12.28
N THR A 146 -27.67 38.43 -13.45
CA THR A 146 -27.33 39.83 -13.71
C THR A 146 -28.39 40.73 -13.09
N ASP A 147 -27.96 41.96 -12.80
CA ASP A 147 -28.73 43.18 -12.50
C ASP A 147 -29.14 43.34 -11.01
N VAL A 148 -28.82 44.42 -10.26
CA VAL A 148 -28.38 45.80 -10.54
C VAL A 148 -27.62 46.33 -9.31
N ASP A 149 -26.75 47.32 -9.51
CA ASP A 149 -26.13 48.24 -8.53
C ASP A 149 -24.84 47.79 -7.84
N GLY A 150 -23.77 48.52 -8.16
CA GLY A 150 -22.42 48.31 -7.67
C GLY A 150 -22.22 48.80 -6.24
N ALA A 151 -21.50 47.99 -5.47
CA ALA A 151 -20.54 48.43 -4.46
C ALA A 151 -19.71 47.21 -4.02
N GLU A 152 -18.40 47.28 -4.17
CA GLU A 152 -17.46 46.35 -3.57
C GLU A 152 -17.52 46.45 -2.03
N VAL A 153 -17.61 45.32 -1.33
CA VAL A 153 -17.15 45.25 0.06
C VAL A 153 -16.60 43.86 0.40
N LYS A 154 -15.33 43.88 0.82
CA LYS A 154 -14.58 42.78 1.42
C LYS A 154 -15.23 42.33 2.72
N GLY A 155 -15.28 41.02 2.96
CA GLY A 155 -15.67 40.44 4.24
C GLY A 155 -15.18 39.01 4.41
N VAL A 156 -13.99 38.87 5.00
CA VAL A 156 -13.48 37.61 5.56
C VAL A 156 -14.17 37.39 6.90
N VAL A 157 -14.85 36.26 7.09
CA VAL A 157 -15.12 35.71 8.43
C VAL A 157 -14.78 34.22 8.42
N VAL A 158 -13.66 33.92 9.09
CA VAL A 158 -13.25 32.60 9.51
C VAL A 158 -14.00 32.30 10.80
N GLU A 159 -14.77 31.21 10.84
CA GLU A 159 -15.20 30.65 12.12
C GLU A 159 -14.84 29.17 12.19
N SER A 160 -13.83 28.92 13.02
CA SER A 160 -13.34 27.63 13.47
C SER A 160 -14.32 27.01 14.47
N SER A 161 -14.71 25.75 14.26
CA SER A 161 -15.22 24.92 15.36
C SER A 161 -14.44 23.60 15.45
N ALA A 162 -13.65 23.50 16.51
CA ALA A 162 -12.85 22.35 16.92
C ALA A 162 -13.72 21.14 17.37
N PRO A 163 -13.17 19.91 17.41
CA PRO A 163 -13.93 18.67 17.51
C PRO A 163 -14.29 18.29 18.96
N ALA A 164 -15.56 17.89 19.16
CA ALA A 164 -16.09 17.42 20.43
C ALA A 164 -15.72 15.97 20.76
N LYS A 165 -15.64 15.70 22.06
CA LYS A 165 -14.93 14.63 22.76
C LYS A 165 -15.64 13.26 22.73
N LYS A 166 -14.81 12.23 22.55
CA LYS A 166 -14.76 10.89 23.16
C LYS A 166 -15.83 10.56 24.22
N ALA A 167 -16.68 9.56 23.94
CA ALA A 167 -17.52 8.87 24.94
C ALA A 167 -16.84 7.55 25.41
N PRO A 168 -16.88 7.21 26.71
CA PRO A 168 -16.08 6.12 27.29
C PRO A 168 -16.77 4.75 27.25
N ALA A 169 -15.93 3.71 27.16
CA ALA A 169 -16.27 2.29 27.14
C ALA A 169 -16.94 1.82 28.45
N LYS A 170 -17.98 0.99 28.32
CA LYS A 170 -18.59 0.24 29.43
C LYS A 170 -17.65 -0.86 29.93
N LYS A 171 -17.57 -0.97 31.26
CA LYS A 171 -16.69 -1.83 32.06
C LYS A 171 -16.91 -3.33 31.83
N LYS A 172 -15.80 -4.07 31.90
CA LYS A 172 -15.70 -5.53 32.10
C LYS A 172 -16.44 -5.96 33.39
N ALA A 173 -17.20 -7.05 33.31
CA ALA A 173 -17.61 -7.83 34.47
C ALA A 173 -16.52 -8.88 34.78
N ALA A 174 -16.11 -8.97 36.04
CA ALA A 174 -15.17 -9.95 36.58
C ALA A 174 -15.94 -11.15 37.19
N PRO A 175 -15.30 -12.33 37.36
CA PRO A 175 -15.96 -13.60 37.62
C PRO A 175 -16.31 -13.78 39.11
N LYS A 176 -17.35 -14.56 39.41
CA LYS A 176 -17.70 -14.99 40.76
C LYS A 176 -17.24 -16.44 40.93
N ALA A 177 -16.35 -16.68 41.90
CA ALA A 177 -15.95 -18.00 42.35
C ALA A 177 -16.60 -18.32 43.70
N ASP A 178 -16.82 -19.63 43.90
CA ASP A 178 -17.02 -20.40 45.12
C ASP A 178 -18.33 -20.29 45.92
N ALA A 179 -19.11 -21.38 45.84
CA ALA A 179 -19.79 -21.97 46.99
C ALA A 179 -19.67 -23.51 46.89
N ALA A 180 -19.00 -24.10 47.87
CA ALA A 180 -18.88 -25.54 48.09
C ALA A 180 -20.08 -26.10 48.87
N GLY A 181 -20.32 -27.41 48.71
CA GLY A 181 -21.32 -28.25 49.43
C GLY A 181 -22.51 -28.61 48.55
N ASP A 182 -23.06 -29.83 48.50
CA ASP A 182 -22.86 -31.09 49.22
C ASP A 182 -23.75 -32.16 48.53
N GLU A 183 -23.36 -33.44 48.62
CA GLU A 183 -24.07 -34.72 48.34
C GLU A 183 -25.25 -34.86 47.35
N ALA A 184 -25.10 -35.75 46.35
CA ALA A 184 -25.80 -37.07 46.21
C ALA A 184 -25.58 -37.69 44.82
#